data_AF-A0A1Y2IUL3-F1
#
_entry.id   AF-A0A1Y2IUL3-F1
#
_cell.length_a   1.000
_cell.length_b   1.000
_cell.length_c   1.000
_cell.angle_alpha   90.00
_cell.angle_beta   90.00
_cell.angle_gamma   90.00
#
_symmetry.space_group_name_H-M   'P 1'
#
loop_
_entity.id
_entity.type
_entity.pdbx_description
1 polymer ?
#
loop_
_entity_poly.entity_id
_entity_poly.type
_entity_poly.pdbx_seq_one_letter_code
_entity_poly.pdbx_strand_id
1 'polypeptide(L)'
;PELAYMCKADRIDLKEPVGLQLGTKGSRTRINYGARATLQVGMLKQSQYFDVVDIDKYDLILGTMFCRKHNIVLDFAKDQVLVDGERVALFRPE
;
A
#
# COMPACT_ATOMS: atom_id res chain seq x y z
N PRO A 1 4.84 -12.47 5.54
CA PRO A 1 5.39 -13.58 4.72
C PRO A 1 4.34 -14.62 4.31
N GLU A 2 3.46 -15.03 5.23
CA GLU A 2 2.37 -15.98 4.95
C GLU A 2 1.27 -15.39 4.04
N LEU A 3 0.92 -14.11 4.20
CA LEU A 3 -0.14 -13.48 3.40
C LEU A 3 0.16 -13.52 1.89
N ALA A 4 1.42 -13.22 1.49
CA ALA A 4 1.84 -13.28 0.09
C ALA A 4 1.82 -14.72 -0.48
N TYR A 5 2.11 -15.73 0.35
CA TYR A 5 1.99 -17.15 -0.02
C TYR A 5 0.53 -17.58 -0.15
N MET A 6 -0.32 -17.14 0.78
CA MET A 6 -1.75 -17.45 0.85
C MET A 6 -2.55 -16.81 -0.31
N CYS A 7 -2.19 -15.60 -0.73
CA CYS A 7 -2.91 -14.87 -1.77
C CYS A 7 -2.59 -15.32 -3.20
N LYS A 8 -1.63 -16.25 -3.41
CA LYS A 8 -1.10 -16.61 -4.75
C LYS A 8 -0.76 -15.39 -5.62
N ALA A 9 -0.44 -14.27 -5.00
CA ALA A 9 0.02 -13.11 -5.74
C ALA A 9 1.34 -13.48 -6.42
N ASP A 10 1.61 -12.93 -7.61
CA ASP A 10 2.86 -13.17 -8.34
C ASP A 10 4.04 -12.66 -7.51
N ARG A 11 4.55 -13.53 -6.63
CA ARG A 11 5.63 -13.24 -5.70
C ARG A 11 6.93 -13.12 -6.47
N ILE A 12 7.67 -12.07 -6.15
CA ILE A 12 8.97 -11.77 -6.71
C ILE A 12 9.95 -11.75 -5.55
N ASP A 13 10.91 -12.67 -5.53
CA ASP A 13 12.00 -12.63 -4.57
C ASP A 13 13.01 -11.55 -4.98
N LEU A 14 13.30 -10.59 -4.10
CA LEU A 14 14.31 -9.57 -4.39
C LEU A 14 15.70 -10.20 -4.26
N LYS A 15 16.52 -10.05 -5.31
CA LYS A 15 17.93 -10.48 -5.29
C LYS A 15 18.71 -9.78 -4.18
N GLU A 16 18.41 -8.51 -3.94
CA GLU A 16 19.03 -7.69 -2.92
C GLU A 16 17.93 -7.12 -2.01
N PRO A 17 17.86 -7.56 -0.74
CA PRO A 17 16.90 -7.02 0.22
C PRO A 17 17.12 -5.53 0.47
N VAL A 18 16.02 -4.77 0.51
CA VAL A 18 16.06 -3.32 0.76
C VAL A 18 15.76 -3.04 2.24
N GLY A 19 16.59 -2.23 2.89
CA GLY A 19 16.35 -1.80 4.27
C GLY A 19 15.22 -0.78 4.38
N LEU A 20 14.28 -1.00 5.30
CA LEU A 20 13.17 -0.09 5.58
C LEU A 20 13.29 0.44 7.02
N GLN A 21 13.34 1.77 7.14
CA GLN A 21 13.28 2.46 8.44
C GLN A 21 11.82 2.72 8.80
N LEU A 22 11.42 2.31 10.00
CA LEU A 22 10.07 2.55 10.52
C LEU A 22 10.01 3.90 11.27
N GLY A 23 8.79 4.29 11.66
CA GLY A 23 8.50 5.62 12.21
C GLY A 23 9.24 6.00 13.51
N THR A 24 9.87 5.05 14.19
CA THR A 24 10.69 5.30 15.39
C THR A 24 12.15 5.00 15.13
N LYS A 25 13.05 5.88 15.63
CA LYS A 25 14.50 5.70 15.52
C LYS A 25 14.91 4.33 16.08
N GLY A 26 15.68 3.58 15.30
CA GLY A 26 16.14 2.23 15.65
C GLY A 26 15.20 1.10 15.24
N SER A 27 13.92 1.39 14.95
CA SER A 27 12.99 0.38 14.41
C SER A 27 13.22 0.20 12.92
N ARG A 28 13.62 -1.00 12.51
CA ARG A 28 14.01 -1.31 11.13
C ARG A 28 13.46 -2.67 10.75
N THR A 29 13.09 -2.81 9.49
CA THR A 29 12.73 -4.09 8.87
C THR A 29 13.38 -4.16 7.48
N ARG A 30 13.11 -5.23 6.74
CA ARG A 30 13.62 -5.44 5.39
C ARG A 30 12.50 -5.85 4.44
N ILE A 31 12.57 -5.31 3.23
CA ILE A 31 11.77 -5.75 2.10
C ILE A 31 12.56 -6.87 1.42
N ASN A 32 12.05 -8.09 1.53
CA ASN A 32 12.67 -9.27 0.91
C ASN A 32 11.92 -9.72 -0.35
N TYR A 33 10.65 -9.33 -0.47
CA TYR A 33 9.76 -9.81 -1.51
C TYR A 33 8.97 -8.65 -2.08
N GLY A 34 8.54 -8.82 -3.32
CA GLY A 34 7.50 -8.04 -3.93
C GLY A 34 6.36 -8.93 -4.40
N ALA A 35 5.26 -8.31 -4.77
CA ALA A 35 4.11 -8.99 -5.36
C ALA A 35 3.48 -8.10 -6.44
N ARG A 36 3.02 -8.68 -7.54
CA ARG A 36 2.08 -7.99 -8.43
C ARG A 36 0.66 -8.32 -8.01
N ALA A 37 -0.14 -7.29 -7.83
CA ALA A 37 -1.54 -7.41 -7.50
C ALA A 37 -2.36 -6.33 -8.22
N THR A 38 -3.64 -6.64 -8.48
CA THR A 38 -4.59 -5.65 -8.97
C THR A 38 -5.11 -4.84 -7.80
N LEU A 39 -4.84 -3.53 -7.82
CA LEU A 39 -5.40 -2.56 -6.90
C LEU A 39 -6.68 -1.99 -7.48
N GLN A 40 -7.74 -1.99 -6.66
CA GLN A 40 -8.98 -1.30 -6.97
C GLN A 40 -9.31 -0.30 -5.86
N VAL A 41 -9.41 0.99 -6.21
CA VAL A 41 -9.73 2.09 -5.29
C VAL A 41 -10.75 3.01 -5.98
N GLY A 42 -12.02 2.94 -5.57
CA GLY A 42 -13.09 3.60 -6.31
C GLY A 42 -13.17 3.09 -7.75
N MET A 43 -13.09 4.00 -8.72
CA MET A 43 -13.06 3.69 -10.15
C MET A 43 -11.67 3.31 -10.68
N LEU A 44 -10.60 3.60 -9.91
CA LEU A 44 -9.24 3.24 -10.30
C LEU A 44 -9.07 1.72 -10.18
N LYS A 45 -8.67 1.08 -11.28
CA LYS A 45 -8.29 -0.33 -11.33
C LYS A 45 -7.00 -0.51 -12.11
N GLN A 46 -5.92 -0.91 -11.44
CA GLN A 46 -4.62 -1.13 -12.09
C GLN A 46 -3.86 -2.30 -11.47
N SER A 47 -3.13 -3.05 -12.30
CA SER A 47 -2.14 -4.01 -11.80
C SER A 47 -0.83 -3.27 -11.54
N GLN A 48 -0.27 -3.43 -10.34
CA GLN A 48 0.98 -2.80 -9.98
C GLN A 48 1.83 -3.72 -9.09
N TYR A 49 3.10 -3.39 -9.01
CA TYR A 49 4.04 -3.98 -8.07
C TYR A 49 3.87 -3.37 -6.68
N PHE A 50 4.01 -4.21 -5.65
CA PHE A 50 4.03 -3.85 -4.24
C PHE A 50 5.24 -4.47 -3.57
N ASP A 51 5.88 -3.71 -2.68
CA ASP A 51 6.85 -4.25 -1.74
C ASP A 51 6.12 -4.98 -0.61
N VAL A 52 6.56 -6.20 -0.31
CA VAL A 52 6.00 -7.02 0.76
C VAL A 52 6.95 -6.96 1.94
N VAL A 53 6.43 -6.45 3.05
CA VAL A 53 7.16 -6.27 4.29
C VAL A 53 6.34 -6.81 5.47
N ASP A 54 7.04 -7.29 6.48
CA ASP A 54 6.44 -7.72 7.74
C ASP A 54 6.30 -6.50 8.66
N ILE A 55 5.10 -5.91 8.69
CA ILE A 55 4.75 -4.78 9.54
C ILE A 55 3.43 -5.07 10.24
N ASP A 56 3.32 -4.58 11.47
CA ASP A 56 2.11 -4.74 12.26
C ASP A 56 1.01 -3.75 11.80
N LYS A 57 -0.25 -4.11 12.04
CA LYS A 57 -1.47 -3.29 11.90
C LYS A 57 -1.94 -2.88 10.50
N TYR A 58 -1.16 -3.09 9.44
CA TYR A 58 -1.54 -2.65 8.09
C TYR A 58 -1.43 -3.78 7.07
N ASP A 59 -2.54 -4.06 6.38
CA ASP A 59 -2.54 -4.98 5.25
C ASP A 59 -1.91 -4.35 3.98
N LEU A 60 -2.07 -3.03 3.81
CA LEU A 60 -1.55 -2.28 2.68
C LEU A 60 -1.26 -0.82 3.06
N ILE A 61 -0.13 -0.30 2.58
CA ILE A 61 0.22 1.12 2.71
C ILE A 61 0.39 1.72 1.32
N LEU A 62 -0.42 2.73 1.00
CA LEU A 62 -0.27 3.54 -0.20
C LEU A 62 0.49 4.82 0.14
N GLY A 63 1.78 4.84 -0.19
CA GLY A 63 2.66 5.96 0.12
C GLY A 63 2.45 7.16 -0.81
N THR A 64 3.24 8.21 -0.57
CA THR A 64 3.15 9.49 -1.29
C THR A 64 3.35 9.37 -2.80
N MET A 65 4.08 8.36 -3.28
CA MET A 65 4.23 8.13 -4.72
C MET A 65 2.92 7.73 -5.38
N PHE A 66 2.12 6.88 -4.71
CA PHE A 66 0.76 6.58 -5.16
C PHE A 66 -0.11 7.84 -5.11
N CYS A 67 -0.01 8.61 -4.02
CA CYS A 67 -0.78 9.84 -3.85
C CYS A 67 -0.53 10.86 -4.96
N ARG A 68 0.74 11.06 -5.35
CA ARG A 68 1.13 11.95 -6.44
C ARG A 68 0.65 11.45 -7.80
N LYS A 69 0.68 10.14 -8.03
CA LYS A 69 0.29 9.55 -9.32
C LYS A 69 -1.20 9.74 -9.63
N HIS A 70 -2.06 9.61 -8.61
CA HIS A 70 -3.53 9.61 -8.76
C HIS A 70 -4.20 10.82 -8.10
N ASN A 71 -3.47 11.93 -8.01
CA ASN A 71 -3.96 13.21 -7.51
C ASN A 71 -4.77 13.10 -6.21
N ILE A 72 -4.27 12.30 -5.25
CA ILE A 72 -5.00 12.03 -4.01
C ILE A 72 -5.17 13.32 -3.21
N VAL A 73 -6.41 13.62 -2.83
CA VAL A 73 -6.74 14.69 -1.90
C VAL A 73 -7.31 14.08 -0.62
N LEU A 74 -6.65 14.35 0.51
CA LEU A 74 -7.17 14.05 1.84
C LEU A 74 -7.88 15.31 2.36
N ASP A 75 -9.21 15.33 2.29
CA ASP A 75 -10.04 16.44 2.74
C ASP A 75 -10.63 16.11 4.12
N PHE A 76 -9.88 16.46 5.15
CA PHE A 76 -10.27 16.20 6.55
C PHE A 76 -11.46 17.06 7.01
N ALA A 77 -11.69 18.22 6.38
CA ALA A 77 -12.80 19.08 6.75
C ALA A 77 -14.15 18.48 6.35
N LYS A 78 -14.19 17.73 5.25
CA LYS A 78 -15.39 17.04 4.74
C LYS A 78 -15.40 15.54 4.99
N ASP A 79 -14.41 15.01 5.70
CA ASP A 79 -14.23 13.59 5.94
C ASP A 79 -14.33 12.76 4.63
N GLN A 80 -13.47 13.10 3.67
CA GLN A 80 -13.44 12.43 2.38
C GLN A 80 -12.02 12.30 1.82
N VAL A 81 -11.86 11.30 0.96
CA VAL A 81 -10.68 11.14 0.11
C VAL A 81 -11.13 11.20 -1.34
N LEU A 82 -10.40 11.96 -2.15
CA LEU A 82 -10.59 12.04 -3.59
C LEU A 82 -9.43 11.33 -4.29
N VAL A 83 -9.74 10.61 -5.35
CA VAL A 83 -8.79 9.91 -6.24
C VAL A 83 -9.09 10.38 -7.65
N ASP A 84 -8.15 11.11 -8.28
CA ASP A 84 -8.37 11.75 -9.59
C ASP A 84 -9.68 12.58 -9.67
N GLY A 85 -10.03 13.24 -8.56
CA GLY A 85 -11.25 14.05 -8.44
C GLY A 85 -12.51 13.29 -8.02
N GLU A 86 -12.49 11.95 -8.04
CA GLU A 86 -13.62 11.11 -7.65
C GLU A 86 -13.57 10.76 -6.16
N ARG A 87 -14.72 10.85 -5.49
CA ARG A 87 -14.82 10.51 -4.06
C ARG A 87 -14.76 9.00 -3.87
N VAL A 88 -13.94 8.56 -2.92
CA VAL A 88 -13.92 7.16 -2.46
C VAL A 88 -14.54 7.00 -1.08
N ALA A 89 -15.17 5.85 -0.86
CA ALA A 89 -15.74 5.51 0.44
C ALA A 89 -14.61 5.34 1.47
N LEU A 90 -14.77 5.98 2.63
CA LEU A 90 -13.87 5.81 3.75
C LEU A 90 -14.29 4.62 4.60
N PHE A 91 -13.31 3.96 5.22
CA PHE A 91 -13.58 2.97 6.24
C PHE A 91 -14.35 3.63 7.40
N ARG A 92 -15.50 3.04 7.76
CA ARG A 92 -16.27 3.43 8.93
C ARG A 92 -16.27 2.23 9.87
N PRO A 93 -15.69 2.34 11.08
CA PRO A 93 -15.90 1.31 12.09
C PRO A 93 -17.39 1.28 12.44
N GLU A 94 -17.98 0.08 12.47
CA GLU A 94 -19.33 -0.14 13.00
C GLU A 94 -19.41 0.15 14.50
#